data_AF-A0A7W4HBX4-F1
#
_entry.id   AF-A0A7W4HBX4-F1
#
_cell.length_a   1.000
_cell.length_b   1.000
_cell.length_c   1.000
_cell.angle_alpha   90.00
_cell.angle_beta   90.00
_cell.angle_gamma   90.00
#
_symmetry.space_group_name_H-M   'P 1'
#
loop_
_entity.id
_entity.type
_entity.pdbx_description
1 polymer ?
#
loop_
_entity_poly.entity_id
_entity_poly.type
_entity_poly.pdbx_seq_one_letter_code
_entity_poly.pdbx_strand_id
1 'polypeptide(L)'
;MEQVLPFLEGMFYIATTDGDQPHLRIFDAAGILDGHLYIGTKSNKQVYAQIEKNPKVEIYVFSNELGLMRFTAEAKTVADKELNQKAYESTGKTYDETSAAIELTNVRGSIKTKDGETVELNF
;
A
#
# COMPACT_ATOMS: atom_id res chain seq x y z
N MET A 1 5.52 -11.88 -0.15
CA MET A 1 5.67 -10.41 -0.11
C MET A 1 6.44 -9.88 -1.30
N GLU A 2 7.67 -10.32 -1.57
CA GLU A 2 8.44 -9.87 -2.76
C GLU A 2 7.66 -9.89 -4.08
N GLN A 3 6.83 -10.92 -4.33
CA GLN A 3 6.01 -11.01 -5.53
C GLN A 3 4.96 -9.90 -5.71
N VAL A 4 4.62 -9.14 -4.65
CA VAL A 4 3.67 -8.02 -4.73
C VAL A 4 4.34 -6.73 -5.18
N LEU A 5 5.64 -6.56 -4.91
CA LEU A 5 6.34 -5.29 -5.13
C LEU A 5 6.39 -4.91 -6.62
N PRO A 6 6.67 -5.82 -7.57
CA PRO A 6 6.65 -5.48 -9.00
C PRO A 6 5.30 -4.93 -9.51
N PHE A 7 4.18 -5.30 -8.87
CA PHE A 7 2.88 -4.72 -9.19
C PHE A 7 2.72 -3.30 -8.64
N LEU A 8 3.35 -2.99 -7.50
CA LEU A 8 3.21 -1.71 -6.79
C LEU A 8 4.28 -0.68 -7.16
N GLU A 9 5.28 -1.04 -7.97
CA GLU A 9 6.26 -0.10 -8.56
C GLU A 9 5.59 0.92 -9.50
N GLY A 10 4.44 0.56 -10.08
CA GLY A 10 3.63 1.44 -10.92
C GLY A 10 2.54 2.20 -10.16
N MET A 11 1.51 2.62 -10.89
CA MET A 11 0.31 3.18 -10.27
C MET A 11 -0.62 2.06 -9.80
N PHE A 12 -1.08 2.17 -8.56
CA PHE A 12 -2.06 1.27 -7.98
C PHE A 12 -3.20 2.05 -7.32
N TYR A 13 -4.35 1.39 -7.17
CA TYR A 13 -5.49 1.97 -6.49
C TYR A 13 -5.55 1.50 -5.05
N ILE A 14 -5.84 2.42 -4.13
CA ILE A 14 -6.16 2.12 -2.75
C ILE A 14 -7.58 2.59 -2.42
N ALA A 15 -8.36 1.68 -1.85
CA ALA A 15 -9.69 1.94 -1.32
C ALA A 15 -9.63 2.17 0.19
N THR A 16 -10.30 3.23 0.64
CA THR A 16 -10.49 3.59 2.06
C THR A 16 -11.96 3.94 2.32
N THR A 17 -12.32 4.24 3.56
CA THR A 17 -13.67 4.70 3.94
C THR A 17 -13.61 5.95 4.81
N ASP A 18 -14.63 6.80 4.74
CA ASP A 18 -14.89 7.88 5.70
C ASP A 18 -16.35 7.77 6.15
N GLY A 19 -16.58 7.13 7.29
CA GLY A 19 -17.92 6.69 7.68
C GLY A 19 -18.45 5.62 6.72
N ASP A 20 -19.59 5.88 6.09
CA ASP A 20 -20.24 5.01 5.11
C ASP A 20 -19.84 5.32 3.65
N GLN A 21 -19.06 6.37 3.42
CA GLN A 21 -18.60 6.76 2.09
C GLN A 21 -17.30 6.01 1.70
N PRO A 22 -17.31 5.15 0.66
CA PRO A 22 -16.09 4.59 0.09
C PRO A 22 -15.31 5.65 -0.68
N HIS A 23 -13.99 5.58 -0.63
CA HIS A 23 -13.07 6.39 -1.42
C HIS A 23 -12.09 5.51 -2.19
N LEU A 24 -11.69 5.97 -3.37
CA LEU A 24 -10.68 5.32 -4.20
C LEU A 24 -9.73 6.39 -4.76
N ARG A 25 -8.42 6.13 -4.73
CA ARG A 25 -7.43 7.00 -5.38
C ARG A 25 -6.19 6.23 -5.83
N ILE A 26 -5.40 6.87 -6.67
CA ILE A 26 -4.13 6.35 -7.17
C ILE A 26 -3.01 6.66 -6.17
N PHE A 27 -2.18 5.66 -5.92
CA PHE A 27 -0.89 5.73 -5.24
C PHE A 27 0.21 5.25 -6.20
N ASP A 28 1.45 5.66 -5.94
CA ASP A 28 2.63 5.38 -6.75
C ASP A 28 3.91 5.24 -5.89
N ALA A 29 3.72 4.87 -4.62
CA ALA A 29 4.76 4.82 -3.60
C ALA A 29 4.56 3.54 -2.80
N ALA A 30 5.35 2.50 -3.10
CA ALA A 30 5.42 1.27 -2.34
C ALA A 30 6.88 0.78 -2.24
N GLY A 31 7.21 0.11 -1.15
CA GLY A 31 8.55 -0.40 -0.89
C GLY A 31 8.55 -1.49 0.17
N ILE A 32 9.64 -2.25 0.25
CA ILE A 32 9.87 -3.23 1.32
C ILE A 32 11.09 -2.77 2.12
N LEU A 33 10.94 -2.70 3.44
CA LEU A 33 12.02 -2.44 4.39
C LEU A 33 11.98 -3.49 5.49
N ASP A 34 13.10 -4.17 5.72
CA ASP A 34 13.28 -5.19 6.77
C ASP A 34 12.19 -6.28 6.77
N GLY A 35 11.68 -6.64 5.58
CA GLY A 35 10.62 -7.64 5.45
C GLY A 35 9.22 -7.12 5.80
N HIS A 36 9.00 -5.81 5.76
CA HIS A 36 7.69 -5.18 5.92
C HIS A 36 7.32 -4.41 4.65
N LEU A 37 6.06 -4.52 4.22
CA LEU A 37 5.54 -3.81 3.05
C LEU A 37 5.02 -2.44 3.46
N TYR A 38 5.52 -1.39 2.83
CA TYR A 38 5.13 -0.02 3.08
C TYR A 38 4.54 0.64 1.83
N ILE A 39 3.61 1.57 2.06
CA ILE A 39 3.18 2.58 1.08
C ILE A 39 3.42 3.99 1.62
N GLY A 40 3.60 4.95 0.72
CA GLY A 40 3.87 6.34 1.06
C GLY A 40 2.67 7.26 0.86
N THR A 41 2.39 8.13 1.83
CA THR A 41 1.46 9.26 1.67
C THR A 41 1.95 10.50 2.43
N LYS A 42 1.11 11.54 2.53
CA LYS A 42 1.39 12.73 3.34
C LYS A 42 0.39 12.84 4.50
N SER A 43 0.87 13.20 5.68
CA SER A 43 0.09 13.31 6.92
C SER A 43 -0.99 14.38 6.87
N ASN A 44 -0.86 15.37 5.97
CA ASN A 44 -1.84 16.43 5.76
C ASN A 44 -2.96 16.07 4.75
N LYS A 45 -2.96 14.85 4.18
CA LYS A 45 -3.99 14.42 3.22
C LYS A 45 -5.15 13.72 3.92
N GLN A 46 -6.35 13.85 3.35
CA GLN A 46 -7.55 13.17 3.85
C GLN A 46 -7.39 11.65 3.95
N VAL A 47 -6.68 11.02 3.00
CA VAL A 47 -6.44 9.56 3.04
C VAL A 47 -5.68 9.12 4.29
N TYR A 48 -4.77 9.95 4.81
CA TYR A 48 -4.06 9.67 6.05
C TYR A 48 -5.02 9.65 7.23
N ALA A 49 -5.85 10.69 7.38
CA ALA A 49 -6.89 10.74 8.42
C ALA A 49 -7.92 9.61 8.29
N GLN A 50 -8.24 9.17 7.07
CA GLN A 50 -9.13 8.03 6.83
C GLN A 50 -8.52 6.71 7.32
N ILE A 51 -7.24 6.48 7.03
CA ILE A 51 -6.49 5.30 7.50
C ILE A 51 -6.39 5.29 9.03
N GLU A 52 -6.13 6.45 9.66
CA GLU A 52 -6.10 6.55 11.14
C GLU A 52 -7.45 6.21 11.77
N LYS A 53 -8.57 6.59 11.15
CA LYS A 53 -9.92 6.25 11.63
C LYS A 53 -10.30 4.79 11.37
N ASN A 54 -9.97 4.27 10.20
CA ASN A 54 -10.24 2.88 9.80
C ASN A 54 -9.04 2.31 9.03
N PRO A 55 -8.25 1.41 9.65
CA PRO A 55 -7.03 0.89 9.04
C PRO A 55 -7.30 -0.12 7.92
N LYS A 56 -8.55 -0.57 7.72
CA LYS A 56 -8.87 -1.57 6.70
C LYS A 56 -8.86 -0.93 5.32
N VAL A 57 -7.98 -1.42 4.45
CA VAL A 57 -7.82 -0.95 3.08
C VAL A 57 -7.90 -2.11 2.10
N GLU A 58 -8.24 -1.81 0.85
CA GLU A 58 -8.11 -2.74 -0.27
C GLU A 58 -7.25 -2.11 -1.36
N ILE A 59 -6.32 -2.87 -1.91
CA ILE A 59 -5.44 -2.45 -3.00
C ILE A 59 -5.77 -3.25 -4.24
N TYR A 60 -5.82 -2.56 -5.38
CA TYR A 60 -6.04 -3.13 -6.70
C TYR A 60 -5.00 -2.61 -7.69
N VAL A 61 -4.45 -3.53 -8.48
CA VAL A 61 -3.51 -3.22 -9.56
C VAL A 61 -3.88 -4.03 -10.79
N PHE A 62 -3.80 -3.40 -11.95
CA PHE A 62 -3.77 -4.07 -13.23
C PHE A 62 -2.51 -3.67 -13.99
N SER A 63 -1.71 -4.67 -14.37
CA SER A 63 -0.52 -4.55 -15.19
C SER A 63 -0.71 -5.35 -16.47
N ASN A 64 -0.43 -4.73 -17.63
CA ASN A 64 -0.46 -5.41 -18.92
C ASN A 64 0.59 -6.53 -19.05
N GLU A 65 1.63 -6.47 -18.22
CA GLU A 65 2.75 -7.39 -18.22
C GLU A 65 2.55 -8.50 -17.18
N LEU A 66 2.18 -8.12 -15.95
CA LEU A 66 2.15 -9.05 -14.81
C LEU A 66 0.75 -9.65 -14.55
N GLY A 67 -0.32 -8.99 -14.97
CA GLY A 67 -1.70 -9.40 -14.72
C GLY A 67 -2.41 -8.52 -13.70
N LEU A 68 -3.27 -9.12 -12.88
CA LEU A 68 -4.13 -8.43 -11.92
C LEU A 68 -3.75 -8.82 -10.50
N MET A 69 -3.64 -7.84 -9.60
CA MET A 69 -3.47 -8.10 -8.18
C MET A 69 -4.56 -7.38 -7.40
N ARG A 70 -5.15 -8.07 -6.41
CA ARG A 70 -6.09 -7.48 -5.46
C ARG A 70 -5.89 -8.08 -4.09
N PHE A 71 -5.79 -7.24 -3.06
CA PHE A 71 -5.72 -7.70 -1.68
C PHE A 71 -6.29 -6.69 -0.70
N THR A 72 -6.81 -7.19 0.42
CA THR A 72 -7.13 -6.41 1.61
C THR A 72 -5.94 -6.40 2.56
N ALA A 73 -5.78 -5.33 3.34
CA ALA A 73 -4.76 -5.22 4.37
C ALA A 73 -5.23 -4.33 5.54
N GLU A 74 -4.49 -4.35 6.64
CA GLU A 74 -4.53 -3.33 7.69
C GLU A 74 -3.34 -2.38 7.54
N ALA A 75 -3.65 -1.11 7.31
CA ALA A 75 -2.72 -0.01 7.12
C ALA A 75 -2.43 0.68 8.46
N LYS A 76 -1.15 0.73 8.86
CA LYS A 76 -0.70 1.31 10.14
C LYS A 76 0.26 2.45 9.89
N THR A 77 -0.01 3.62 10.48
CA THR A 77 0.89 4.77 10.43
C THR A 77 2.15 4.49 11.26
N VAL A 78 3.30 4.92 10.77
CA VAL A 78 4.58 4.75 11.48
C VAL A 78 4.86 5.98 12.33
N ALA A 79 4.73 5.84 13.66
CA ALA A 79 4.90 6.95 14.61
C ALA A 79 6.37 7.25 14.94
N ASP A 80 7.24 6.24 14.89
CA ASP A 80 8.68 6.43 15.10
C ASP A 80 9.28 7.21 13.92
N LYS A 81 9.97 8.32 14.21
CA LYS A 81 10.44 9.23 13.17
C LYS A 81 11.54 8.62 12.30
N GLU A 82 12.45 7.85 12.89
CA GLU A 82 13.57 7.26 12.17
C GLU A 82 13.07 6.14 11.25
N LEU A 83 12.19 5.28 11.76
CA LEU A 83 11.54 4.25 10.96
C LEU A 83 10.65 4.87 9.88
N ASN A 84 9.88 5.91 10.18
CA ASN A 84 9.03 6.59 9.20
C ASN A 84 9.85 7.11 8.02
N GLN A 85 11.00 7.72 8.30
CA GLN A 85 11.90 8.19 7.25
C GLN A 85 12.42 7.04 6.40
N LYS A 86 13.04 6.02 7.01
CA LYS A 86 13.61 4.88 6.28
C LYS A 86 12.55 4.14 5.46
N ALA A 87 11.37 3.90 6.05
CA ALA A 87 10.27 3.21 5.40
C ALA A 87 9.70 4.03 4.24
N TYR A 88 9.53 5.34 4.40
CA TYR A 88 9.07 6.21 3.32
C TYR A 88 10.09 6.28 2.17
N GLU A 89 11.38 6.39 2.47
CA GLU A 89 12.44 6.41 1.46
C GLU A 89 12.55 5.05 0.74
N SER A 90 12.22 3.94 1.40
CA SER A 90 12.16 2.62 0.77
C SER A 90 11.12 2.54 -0.37
N THR A 91 10.15 3.46 -0.42
CA THR A 91 9.17 3.55 -1.51
C THR A 91 9.70 4.33 -2.72
N GLY A 92 10.98 4.70 -2.74
CA GLY A 92 11.60 5.50 -3.80
C GLY A 92 11.19 6.97 -3.83
N LYS A 93 10.53 7.48 -2.78
CA LYS A 93 10.09 8.88 -2.66
C LYS A 93 11.00 9.66 -1.72
N THR A 94 11.23 10.94 -2.00
CA THR A 94 11.99 11.84 -1.13
C THR A 94 11.22 12.21 0.13
N TYR A 95 11.87 12.09 1.28
CA TYR A 95 11.29 12.42 2.58
C TYR A 95 11.18 13.94 2.83
N ASP A 96 10.09 14.37 3.48
CA ASP A 96 9.91 15.71 4.06
C ASP A 96 9.09 15.64 5.36
N GLU A 97 8.83 16.77 6.00
CA GLU A 97 8.15 16.85 7.30
C GLU A 97 6.70 16.34 7.29
N THR A 98 6.08 16.22 6.12
CA THR A 98 4.73 15.68 5.97
C THR A 98 4.72 14.23 5.49
N SER A 99 5.87 13.64 5.17
CA SER A 99 5.97 12.25 4.72
C SER A 99 5.48 11.28 5.79
N ALA A 100 4.59 10.37 5.38
CA ALA A 100 4.04 9.33 6.23
C ALA A 100 4.17 7.98 5.53
N ALA A 101 5.02 7.11 6.07
CA ALA A 101 5.04 5.69 5.75
C ALA A 101 3.86 5.00 6.43
N ILE A 102 3.24 4.10 5.68
CA ILE A 102 2.11 3.29 6.14
C ILE A 102 2.49 1.83 5.94
N GLU A 103 2.61 1.08 7.03
CA GLU A 103 2.86 -0.36 6.99
C GLU A 103 1.58 -1.10 6.61
N LEU A 104 1.67 -2.04 5.67
CA LEU A 104 0.59 -2.94 5.29
C LEU A 104 0.81 -4.31 5.96
N THR A 105 -0.14 -4.68 6.81
CA THR A 105 -0.13 -5.95 7.55
C THR A 105 -1.41 -6.74 7.26
N ASN A 106 -1.45 -8.03 7.63
CA ASN A 106 -2.63 -8.87 7.44
C ASN A 106 -3.10 -8.91 5.96
N VAL A 107 -2.14 -9.00 5.04
CA VAL A 107 -2.39 -8.98 3.60
C VAL A 107 -3.09 -10.28 3.20
N ARG A 108 -4.29 -10.16 2.62
CA ARG A 108 -5.07 -11.28 2.10
C ARG A 108 -5.65 -10.97 0.74
N GLY A 109 -5.40 -11.82 -0.24
CA GLY A 109 -5.89 -11.60 -1.59
C GLY A 109 -5.23 -12.52 -2.60
N SER A 110 -5.18 -12.09 -3.86
CA SER A 110 -4.69 -12.93 -4.93
C SER A 110 -4.03 -12.11 -6.03
N ILE A 111 -3.06 -12.72 -6.70
CA ILE A 111 -2.56 -12.33 -8.01
C ILE A 111 -3.16 -13.29 -9.03
N LYS A 112 -3.77 -12.75 -10.08
CA LYS A 112 -4.09 -13.48 -11.31
C LYS A 112 -3.07 -13.10 -12.37
N THR A 113 -2.15 -14.02 -12.67
CA THR A 113 -1.09 -13.78 -13.65
C THR A 113 -1.69 -13.69 -15.06
N LYS A 114 -0.93 -13.10 -15.98
CA LYS A 114 -1.33 -13.00 -17.38
C LYS A 114 -1.59 -14.36 -18.04
N ASP A 115 -0.87 -15.39 -17.61
CA ASP A 115 -0.99 -16.76 -18.11
C ASP A 115 -2.18 -17.52 -17.49
N GLY A 116 -2.94 -16.87 -16.60
CA GLY A 116 -4.18 -17.39 -16.01
C GLY A 116 -3.99 -18.12 -14.69
N GLU A 117 -2.77 -18.20 -14.14
CA GLU A 117 -2.51 -18.77 -12.82
C GLU A 117 -3.02 -17.84 -11.72
N THR A 118 -3.45 -18.42 -10.60
CA THR A 118 -3.85 -17.67 -9.41
C THR A 118 -2.91 -18.00 -8.26
N VAL A 119 -2.32 -16.96 -7.69
CA VAL A 119 -1.42 -17.05 -6.53
C VAL A 119 -2.08 -16.34 -5.35
N GLU A 120 -2.32 -17.07 -4.27
CA GLU A 120 -2.88 -16.52 -3.05
C GLU A 120 -1.83 -15.71 -2.26
N LEU A 121 -2.26 -14.62 -1.67
CA LEU A 121 -1.50 -13.75 -0.78
C LEU A 121 -2.03 -13.93 0.64
N ASN A 122 -1.16 -14.30 1.57
CA ASN A 122 -1.48 -14.43 2.99
C ASN A 122 -0.21 -14.22 3.83
N PHE A 123 0.06 -12.98 4.23
CA PHE A 123 1.22 -12.61 5.05
C PHE A 123 0.96 -11.38 5.91
#